data_AF-C8YZ80-F1
#
_entry.id   AF-C8YZ80-F1
#
_cell.length_a   1.000
_cell.length_b   1.000
_cell.length_c   1.000
_cell.angle_alpha   90.00
_cell.angle_beta   90.00
_cell.angle_gamma   90.00
#
_symmetry.space_group_name_H-M   'P 1'
#
loop_
_entity.id
_entity.type
_entity.pdbx_description
1 polymer ?
#
loop_
_entity_poly.entity_id
_entity_poly.type
_entity_poly.pdbx_seq_one_letter_code
_entity_poly.pdbx_strand_id
1 'polypeptide(L)'
;DTKLVQEPKISKKSNTKDLSSSQELFGFDEAMLITAKEDEEYSFGLPLKEKYVFDSFVVGDANKIARAAAMQVSINPGKLHNPLFIYGGSGLGKTHLMQAIGNHAREVNPNAKIIYTNSEQFIKDYVNSIRLQDQDEFQRVYRSADILLIDDIQFIA
;
A
#
# COMPACT_ATOMS: atom_id res chain seq x y z
N ASP A 1 37.13 -36.31 -45.16
CA ASP A 1 37.33 -35.52 -43.94
C ASP A 1 37.06 -34.04 -44.15
N THR A 2 36.23 -33.53 -43.24
CA THR A 2 36.09 -32.13 -42.82
C THR A 2 35.54 -31.11 -43.83
N LYS A 3 34.21 -31.05 -43.97
CA LYS A 3 33.51 -29.80 -44.30
C LYS A 3 33.16 -29.08 -43.00
N LEU A 4 33.76 -27.92 -42.81
CA LEU A 4 33.56 -26.96 -41.73
C LEU A 4 32.10 -26.53 -41.64
N VAL A 5 31.47 -26.82 -40.50
CA VAL A 5 30.20 -26.23 -40.08
C VAL A 5 30.49 -24.79 -39.67
N GLN A 6 29.95 -23.81 -40.40
CA GLN A 6 29.94 -22.42 -39.96
C GLN A 6 28.80 -22.23 -38.97
N GLU A 7 29.12 -21.87 -37.74
CA GLU A 7 28.15 -21.45 -36.72
C GLU A 7 27.49 -20.11 -37.13
N PRO A 8 26.18 -19.92 -36.86
CA PRO A 8 25.54 -18.63 -37.09
C PRO A 8 25.97 -17.63 -36.02
N LYS A 9 26.51 -16.48 -36.47
CA LYS A 9 26.81 -15.32 -35.64
C LYS A 9 25.51 -14.76 -35.03
N ILE A 10 25.34 -14.92 -33.72
CA ILE A 10 24.28 -14.23 -32.96
C ILE A 10 24.69 -12.76 -32.86
N SER A 11 24.04 -11.93 -33.69
CA SER A 11 24.10 -10.47 -33.60
C SER A 11 23.37 -10.03 -32.33
N LYS A 12 24.11 -9.45 -31.37
CA LYS A 12 23.56 -8.73 -30.22
C LYS A 12 22.82 -7.49 -30.73
N LYS A 13 21.52 -7.61 -30.97
CA LYS A 13 20.64 -6.44 -31.05
C LYS A 13 20.25 -6.03 -29.64
N SER A 14 20.89 -4.97 -29.16
CA SER A 14 20.40 -4.13 -28.08
C SER A 14 19.06 -3.53 -28.50
N ASN A 15 17.95 -4.16 -28.10
CA ASN A 15 16.64 -3.54 -28.14
C ASN A 15 16.39 -2.88 -26.78
N THR A 16 16.89 -1.65 -26.65
CA THR A 16 16.21 -0.63 -25.85
C THR A 16 14.90 -0.32 -26.56
N LYS A 17 13.81 -0.98 -26.16
CA LYS A 17 12.45 -0.63 -26.57
C LYS A 17 11.54 -0.58 -25.36
N ASP A 18 11.06 0.63 -25.12
CA ASP A 18 9.75 0.95 -24.55
C ASP A 18 9.48 0.54 -23.10
N LEU A 19 10.11 1.26 -22.15
CA LEU A 19 9.62 1.37 -20.76
C LEU A 19 8.43 2.35 -20.62
N SER A 20 7.52 2.37 -21.59
CA SER A 20 6.30 3.18 -21.48
C SER A 20 5.10 2.46 -22.08
N SER A 21 4.58 1.45 -21.38
CA SER A 21 3.16 1.06 -21.39
C SER A 21 2.95 -0.34 -20.82
N SER A 22 3.03 -0.45 -19.49
CA SER A 22 2.22 -1.34 -18.65
C SER A 22 2.49 -0.89 -17.23
N GLN A 23 1.46 -0.49 -16.49
CA GLN A 23 1.57 -0.32 -15.05
C GLN A 23 1.83 -1.72 -14.49
N GLU A 24 3.11 -2.07 -14.34
CA GLU A 24 3.50 -3.34 -13.75
C GLU A 24 2.92 -3.39 -12.34
N LEU A 25 2.19 -4.47 -12.08
CA LEU A 25 1.72 -4.81 -10.75
C LEU A 25 2.95 -4.92 -9.85
N PHE A 26 2.95 -4.23 -8.71
CA PHE A 26 4.09 -4.24 -7.81
C PHE A 26 4.33 -5.66 -7.28
N GLY A 27 5.24 -6.37 -7.93
CA GLY A 27 5.47 -7.79 -7.73
C GLY A 27 6.47 -8.07 -6.62
N PHE A 28 6.40 -9.26 -6.04
CA PHE A 28 7.37 -9.75 -5.06
C PHE A 28 8.82 -9.61 -5.51
N ASP A 29 9.12 -9.91 -6.78
CA ASP A 29 10.47 -9.85 -7.33
C ASP A 29 11.01 -8.41 -7.37
N GLU A 30 10.16 -7.45 -7.76
CA GLU A 30 10.52 -6.03 -7.81
C GLU A 30 10.73 -5.49 -6.39
N ALA A 31 9.83 -5.80 -5.46
CA ALA A 31 9.98 -5.48 -4.05
C ALA A 31 11.29 -6.05 -3.48
N MET A 32 11.67 -7.27 -3.86
CA MET A 32 12.92 -7.89 -3.40
C MET A 32 14.16 -7.18 -3.94
N LEU A 33 14.13 -6.74 -5.20
CA LEU A 33 15.22 -5.97 -5.81
C LEU A 33 15.37 -4.57 -5.20
N ILE A 34 14.26 -3.87 -4.94
CA ILE A 34 14.26 -2.53 -4.34
C ILE A 34 14.82 -2.64 -2.91
N THR A 35 14.24 -3.53 -2.13
CA THR A 35 14.58 -3.65 -0.72
C THR A 35 16.00 -4.19 -0.47
N ALA A 36 16.60 -4.91 -1.42
CA ALA A 36 18.00 -5.33 -1.35
C ALA A 36 19.01 -4.21 -1.65
N LYS A 37 18.56 -3.08 -2.25
CA LYS A 37 19.41 -1.94 -2.62
C LYS A 37 19.35 -0.80 -1.59
N GLU A 38 18.32 -0.78 -0.76
CA GLU A 38 18.10 0.27 0.25
C GLU A 38 18.54 -0.23 1.63
N ASP A 39 19.56 0.40 2.19
CA ASP A 39 19.95 0.27 3.61
C ASP A 39 19.16 1.28 4.48
N GLU A 40 17.88 1.50 4.17
CA GLU A 40 17.03 2.40 4.96
C GLU A 40 16.59 1.74 6.28
N GLU A 41 16.36 2.57 7.30
CA GLU A 41 15.79 2.12 8.57
C GLU A 41 14.39 1.54 8.31
N TYR A 42 14.29 0.23 8.46
CA TYR A 42 13.07 -0.51 8.20
C TYR A 42 11.97 -0.13 9.19
N SER A 43 10.89 0.47 8.68
CA SER A 43 9.70 0.81 9.46
C SER A 43 8.43 0.33 8.75
N PHE A 44 7.43 -0.06 9.53
CA PHE A 44 6.18 -0.61 9.02
C PHE A 44 5.17 0.50 8.70
N GLY A 45 4.53 0.37 7.53
CA GLY A 45 3.49 1.28 7.08
C GLY A 45 4.00 2.67 6.67
N LEU A 46 3.09 3.62 6.62
CA LEU A 46 3.29 4.99 6.13
C LEU A 46 2.72 6.00 7.13
N PRO A 47 3.27 7.22 7.19
CA PRO A 47 2.73 8.28 8.03
C PRO A 47 1.34 8.73 7.53
N LEU A 48 0.45 9.04 8.47
CA LEU A 48 -0.78 9.77 8.16
C LEU A 48 -0.45 11.21 7.77
N LYS A 49 -1.15 11.73 6.77
CA LYS A 49 -1.07 13.13 6.36
C LYS A 49 -2.03 13.95 7.20
N GLU A 50 -1.50 14.90 7.97
CA GLU A 50 -2.28 15.76 8.88
C GLU A 50 -3.38 16.57 8.17
N LYS A 51 -3.19 16.90 6.89
CA LYS A 51 -4.17 17.64 6.09
C LYS A 51 -5.43 16.83 5.71
N TYR A 52 -5.37 15.50 5.81
CA TYR A 52 -6.49 14.61 5.47
C TYR A 52 -7.34 14.37 6.71
N VAL A 53 -8.21 15.33 7.01
CA VAL A 53 -9.16 15.32 8.14
C VAL A 53 -10.59 15.44 7.62
N PHE A 54 -11.57 15.07 8.44
CA PHE A 54 -12.99 15.12 8.04
C PHE A 54 -13.51 16.54 7.79
N ASP A 55 -12.90 17.54 8.43
CA ASP A 55 -13.28 18.94 8.32
C ASP A 55 -12.86 19.56 6.98
N SER A 56 -11.75 19.08 6.40
CA SER A 56 -11.26 19.51 5.09
C SER A 56 -11.87 18.71 3.93
N PHE A 57 -12.72 17.72 4.21
CA PHE A 57 -13.38 16.89 3.20
C PHE A 57 -14.70 17.52 2.73
N VAL A 58 -14.78 17.89 1.46
CA VAL A 58 -15.99 18.48 0.86
C VAL A 58 -17.09 17.44 0.70
N VAL A 59 -18.23 17.69 1.35
CA VAL A 59 -19.38 16.78 1.35
C VAL A 59 -20.39 17.15 0.26
N GLY A 60 -20.85 16.16 -0.47
CA GLY A 60 -21.97 16.25 -1.40
C GLY A 60 -22.80 14.97 -1.40
N ASP A 61 -23.91 14.96 -2.15
CA ASP A 61 -24.83 13.82 -2.16
C ASP A 61 -24.17 12.50 -2.58
N ALA A 62 -23.16 12.56 -3.44
CA ALA A 62 -22.43 11.40 -3.94
C ALA A 62 -21.50 10.75 -2.89
N ASN A 63 -21.04 11.50 -1.88
CA ASN A 63 -20.02 11.03 -0.92
C ASN A 63 -20.47 11.08 0.55
N LYS A 64 -21.68 11.59 0.82
CA LYS A 64 -22.23 11.71 2.18
C LYS A 64 -22.30 10.39 2.94
N ILE A 65 -22.65 9.29 2.25
CA ILE A 65 -22.76 7.96 2.86
C ILE A 65 -21.37 7.44 3.23
N ALA A 66 -20.40 7.54 2.31
CA ALA A 66 -19.03 7.11 2.56
C ALA A 66 -18.40 7.90 3.74
N ARG A 67 -18.61 9.23 3.78
CA ARG A 67 -18.16 10.06 4.90
C ARG A 67 -18.82 9.67 6.22
N ALA A 68 -20.14 9.46 6.22
CA ALA A 68 -20.85 9.07 7.44
C ALA A 68 -20.36 7.72 7.98
N ALA A 69 -20.16 6.73 7.10
CA ALA A 69 -19.60 5.44 7.47
C ALA A 69 -18.17 5.57 8.03
N ALA A 70 -17.31 6.35 7.35
CA ALA A 70 -15.95 6.63 7.80
C ALA A 70 -15.92 7.29 9.19
N MET A 71 -16.78 8.28 9.43
CA MET A 71 -16.90 8.94 10.74
C MET A 71 -17.37 7.97 11.84
N GLN A 72 -18.29 7.06 11.54
CA GLN A 72 -18.74 6.06 12.53
C GLN A 72 -17.60 5.09 12.91
N VAL A 73 -16.81 4.66 11.93
CA VAL A 73 -15.65 3.79 12.17
C VAL A 73 -14.55 4.49 12.97
N SER A 74 -14.32 5.79 12.75
CA SER A 74 -13.29 6.52 13.49
C SER A 74 -13.63 6.76 14.98
N ILE A 75 -14.92 6.78 15.34
CA ILE A 75 -15.38 6.93 16.73
C ILE A 75 -15.36 5.59 17.47
N ASN A 76 -15.83 4.52 16.83
CA ASN A 76 -15.92 3.18 17.42
C ASN A 76 -15.28 2.12 16.51
N PRO A 77 -13.94 2.08 16.44
CA PRO A 77 -13.24 1.09 15.62
C PRO A 77 -13.65 -0.34 15.99
N GLY A 78 -13.84 -1.19 14.98
CA GLY A 78 -14.11 -2.62 15.16
C GLY A 78 -15.52 -3.03 15.59
N LYS A 79 -16.45 -2.10 15.88
CA LYS A 79 -17.80 -2.44 16.39
C LYS A 79 -18.91 -2.46 15.34
N LEU A 80 -19.04 -1.40 14.54
CA LEU A 80 -20.17 -1.24 13.62
C LEU A 80 -19.86 -1.74 12.20
N HIS A 81 -18.66 -1.44 11.70
CA HIS A 81 -18.25 -1.79 10.34
C HIS A 81 -16.79 -2.27 10.35
N ASN A 82 -16.60 -3.58 10.26
CA ASN A 82 -15.28 -4.20 10.12
C ASN A 82 -15.37 -5.40 9.16
N PRO A 83 -14.80 -5.33 7.94
CA PRO A 83 -14.08 -4.18 7.38
C PRO A 83 -15.02 -3.07 6.88
N LEU A 84 -14.52 -1.83 6.82
CA LEU A 84 -15.10 -0.76 6.00
C LEU A 84 -14.39 -0.72 4.64
N PHE A 85 -15.13 -0.92 3.56
CA PHE A 85 -14.59 -0.91 2.21
C PHE A 85 -15.09 0.31 1.43
N ILE A 86 -14.17 1.21 1.04
CA ILE A 86 -14.47 2.43 0.27
C ILE A 86 -13.93 2.26 -1.15
N TYR A 87 -14.82 2.28 -2.14
CA TYR A 87 -14.47 2.16 -3.56
C TYR A 87 -15.04 3.31 -4.38
N GLY A 88 -14.45 3.53 -5.56
CA GLY A 88 -14.82 4.61 -6.46
C GLY A 88 -13.66 4.97 -7.40
N GLY A 89 -13.96 5.76 -8.43
CA GLY A 89 -12.97 6.23 -9.40
C GLY A 89 -11.82 7.02 -8.78
N SER A 90 -10.82 7.33 -9.60
CA SER A 90 -9.70 8.19 -9.19
C SER A 90 -10.19 9.60 -8.81
N GLY A 91 -9.56 10.23 -7.83
CA GLY A 91 -9.87 11.60 -7.42
C GLY A 91 -11.16 11.78 -6.59
N LEU A 92 -11.89 10.72 -6.25
CA LEU A 92 -13.13 10.82 -5.44
C LEU A 92 -12.90 10.90 -3.92
N GLY A 93 -11.65 11.08 -3.49
CA GLY A 93 -11.32 11.31 -2.08
C GLY A 93 -11.26 10.05 -1.19
N LYS A 94 -11.08 8.86 -1.78
CA LYS A 94 -10.93 7.58 -1.04
C LYS A 94 -9.79 7.64 -0.01
N THR A 95 -8.58 7.96 -0.47
CA THR A 95 -7.39 8.13 0.39
C THR A 95 -7.59 9.21 1.45
N HIS A 96 -8.26 10.32 1.10
CA HIS A 96 -8.57 11.39 2.07
C HIS A 96 -9.46 10.85 3.18
N LEU A 97 -10.60 10.24 2.84
CA LEU A 97 -11.52 9.67 3.83
C LEU A 97 -10.84 8.62 4.70
N MET A 98 -10.07 7.73 4.11
CA MET A 98 -9.38 6.69 4.85
C MET A 98 -8.36 7.25 5.83
N GLN A 99 -7.53 8.21 5.42
CA GLN A 99 -6.58 8.84 6.35
C GLN A 99 -7.29 9.72 7.40
N ALA A 100 -8.43 10.33 7.06
CA ALA A 100 -9.26 11.05 8.02
C ALA A 100 -9.80 10.15 9.14
N ILE A 101 -10.11 8.88 8.85
CA ILE A 101 -10.44 7.88 9.89
C ILE A 101 -9.29 7.76 10.88
N GLY A 102 -8.05 7.59 10.38
CA GLY A 102 -6.87 7.45 11.22
C GLY A 102 -6.59 8.71 12.05
N ASN A 103 -6.62 9.90 11.44
CA ASN A 103 -6.37 11.14 12.15
C ASN A 103 -7.41 11.37 13.25
N HIS A 104 -8.70 11.21 12.94
CA HIS A 104 -9.77 11.35 13.93
C HIS A 104 -9.69 10.30 15.04
N ALA A 105 -9.38 9.05 14.71
CA ALA A 105 -9.22 8.01 15.73
C ALA A 105 -8.06 8.32 16.70
N ARG A 106 -6.98 8.92 16.21
CA ARG A 106 -5.84 9.38 17.02
C ARG A 106 -6.22 10.55 17.93
N GLU A 107 -7.05 11.47 17.45
CA GLU A 107 -7.59 12.56 18.25
C GLU A 107 -8.48 12.05 19.39
N VAL A 108 -9.33 11.05 19.11
CA VAL A 108 -10.22 10.43 20.10
C VAL A 108 -9.45 9.58 21.11
N ASN A 109 -8.48 8.79 20.65
CA ASN A 109 -7.63 7.96 21.49
C ASN A 109 -6.16 8.10 21.06
N PRO A 110 -5.37 8.95 21.73
CA PRO A 110 -3.95 9.16 21.42
C PRO A 110 -3.09 7.89 21.55
N ASN A 111 -3.57 6.87 22.28
CA ASN A 111 -2.87 5.60 22.46
C ASN A 111 -3.25 4.54 21.42
N ALA A 112 -4.20 4.83 20.51
CA ALA A 112 -4.62 3.89 19.48
C ALA A 112 -3.47 3.59 18.52
N LYS A 113 -3.22 2.30 18.29
CA LYS A 113 -2.25 1.84 17.30
C LYS A 113 -2.88 1.86 15.92
N ILE A 114 -2.49 2.84 15.12
CA ILE A 114 -3.04 3.06 13.78
C ILE A 114 -1.95 2.80 12.76
N ILE A 115 -2.16 1.82 11.90
CA ILE A 115 -1.27 1.52 10.79
C ILE A 115 -1.97 1.94 9.50
N TYR A 116 -1.35 2.86 8.78
CA TYR A 116 -1.71 3.19 7.41
C TYR A 116 -0.67 2.61 6.47
N THR A 117 -1.11 1.98 5.39
CA THR A 117 -0.24 1.47 4.34
C THR A 117 -0.97 1.53 3.00
N ASN A 118 -0.23 1.51 1.90
CA ASN A 118 -0.77 1.11 0.61
C ASN A 118 -0.28 -0.32 0.28
N SER A 119 -0.81 -0.90 -0.79
CA SER A 119 -0.42 -2.23 -1.27
C SER A 119 1.08 -2.39 -1.51
N GLU A 120 1.70 -1.39 -2.14
CA GLU A 120 3.14 -1.40 -2.44
C GLU A 120 3.97 -1.50 -1.16
N GLN A 121 3.70 -0.62 -0.19
CA GLN A 121 4.40 -0.61 1.09
C GLN A 121 4.13 -1.89 1.88
N PHE A 122 2.91 -2.42 1.85
CA PHE A 122 2.58 -3.67 2.53
C PHE A 122 3.41 -4.85 1.99
N ILE A 123 3.58 -4.92 0.67
CA ILE A 123 4.43 -5.93 0.01
C ILE A 123 5.90 -5.70 0.35
N LYS A 124 6.40 -4.45 0.32
CA LYS A 124 7.76 -4.12 0.75
C LYS A 124 8.01 -4.55 2.20
N ASP A 125 7.08 -4.27 3.10
CA ASP A 125 7.15 -4.66 4.50
C ASP A 125 7.25 -6.18 4.63
N TYR A 126 6.40 -6.92 3.93
CA TYR A 126 6.42 -8.37 3.95
C TYR A 126 7.73 -8.95 3.37
N VAL A 127 8.21 -8.44 2.24
CA VAL A 127 9.46 -8.90 1.61
C VAL A 127 10.69 -8.59 2.48
N ASN A 128 10.73 -7.42 3.10
CA ASN A 128 11.77 -7.07 4.08
C ASN A 128 11.76 -8.06 5.26
N SER A 129 10.59 -8.39 5.79
CA SER A 129 10.47 -9.37 6.89
C SER A 129 11.01 -10.75 6.49
N ILE A 130 10.85 -11.16 5.22
CA ILE A 130 11.44 -12.39 4.72
C ILE A 130 12.98 -12.29 4.63
N ARG A 131 13.49 -11.19 4.06
CA ARG A 131 14.94 -10.97 3.90
C ARG A 131 15.65 -10.95 5.25
N LEU A 132 15.03 -10.34 6.25
CA LEU A 132 15.58 -10.19 7.60
C LEU A 132 15.27 -11.38 8.53
N GLN A 133 14.56 -12.40 8.04
CA GLN A 133 14.09 -13.55 8.83
C GLN A 133 13.25 -13.15 10.05
N ASP A 134 12.43 -12.10 9.88
CA ASP A 134 11.63 -11.47 10.94
C ASP A 134 10.13 -11.39 10.57
N GLN A 135 9.60 -12.46 9.98
CA GLN A 135 8.18 -12.53 9.62
C GLN A 135 7.25 -12.46 10.83
N ASP A 136 7.75 -12.86 12.01
CA ASP A 136 7.02 -12.77 13.27
C ASP A 136 6.81 -11.32 13.70
N GLU A 137 7.79 -10.43 13.47
CA GLU A 137 7.62 -8.98 13.66
C GLU A 137 6.55 -8.42 12.75
N PHE A 138 6.61 -8.73 11.45
CA PHE A 138 5.61 -8.27 10.48
C PHE A 138 4.20 -8.64 10.94
N GLN A 139 3.99 -9.91 11.31
CA GLN A 139 2.71 -10.36 11.83
C GLN A 139 2.32 -9.63 13.11
N ARG A 140 3.25 -9.47 14.05
CA ARG A 140 3.00 -8.82 15.33
C ARG A 140 2.60 -7.36 15.16
N VAL A 141 3.33 -6.60 14.34
CA VAL A 141 3.05 -5.19 14.09
C VAL A 141 1.67 -5.03 13.44
N TYR A 142 1.42 -5.68 12.30
CA TYR A 142 0.16 -5.55 11.58
C TYR A 142 -1.05 -6.09 12.36
N ARG A 143 -0.89 -7.14 13.17
CA ARG A 143 -1.97 -7.65 14.04
C ARG A 143 -2.16 -6.86 15.32
N SER A 144 -1.18 -6.07 15.74
CA SER A 144 -1.29 -5.23 16.94
C SER A 144 -2.06 -3.92 16.69
N ALA A 145 -2.39 -3.61 15.44
CA ALA A 145 -3.13 -2.41 15.10
C ALA A 145 -4.56 -2.47 15.63
N ASP A 146 -4.97 -1.42 16.33
CA ASP A 146 -6.38 -1.17 16.64
C ASP A 146 -7.15 -0.77 15.37
N ILE A 147 -6.45 -0.11 14.43
CA ILE A 147 -6.96 0.26 13.10
C ILE A 147 -5.90 -0.01 12.04
N LEU A 148 -6.25 -0.85 11.07
CA LEU A 148 -5.45 -1.09 9.87
C LEU A 148 -6.13 -0.45 8.65
N LEU A 149 -5.45 0.51 8.03
CA LEU A 149 -5.90 1.25 6.87
C LEU A 149 -5.04 0.85 5.66
N ILE A 150 -5.64 0.22 4.65
CA ILE A 150 -4.94 -0.27 3.45
C ILE A 150 -5.47 0.46 2.22
N ASP A 151 -4.63 1.29 1.61
CA ASP A 151 -4.93 1.99 0.35
C ASP A 151 -4.63 1.13 -0.86
N ASP A 152 -5.29 1.46 -1.96
CA ASP A 152 -4.97 0.96 -3.29
C ASP A 152 -4.81 -0.57 -3.38
N ILE A 153 -5.70 -1.31 -2.69
CA ILE A 153 -5.71 -2.79 -2.60
C ILE A 153 -5.73 -3.48 -3.98
N GLN A 154 -6.18 -2.78 -5.03
CA GLN A 154 -6.19 -3.30 -6.40
C GLN A 154 -4.81 -3.67 -6.96
N PHE A 155 -3.72 -3.21 -6.34
CA PHE A 155 -2.36 -3.54 -6.74
C PHE A 155 -1.80 -4.81 -6.07
N ILE A 156 -2.62 -5.54 -5.31
CA ILE A 156 -2.29 -6.88 -4.78
C ILE A 156 -3.05 -7.92 -5.63
N ALA A 157 -2.42 -8.52 -6.64
CA ALA A 157 -3.03 -9.58 -7.45
C ALA A 157 -1.99 -10.59 -7.99
#